data_AF-A0AAD9NJQ0-F1
#
_entry.id   AF-A0AAD9NJQ0-F1
#
_cell.length_a   1.000
_cell.length_b   1.000
_cell.length_c   1.000
_cell.angle_alpha   90.00
_cell.angle_beta   90.00
_cell.angle_gamma   90.00
#
_symmetry.space_group_name_H-M   'P 1'
#
loop_
_entity.id
_entity.type
_entity.pdbx_description
1 polymer ?
#
loop_
_entity_poly.entity_id
_entity_poly.type
_entity_poly.pdbx_seq_one_letter_code
_entity_poly.pdbx_strand_id
1 'polypeptide(L)' 'MIIKEFRVVMPMTVEEYQVAQLYSVAQASKNETGGGEGIEVLKNEPFTATTGIQPDTPLLDGSFKSGQFTHKIYHLAR' A
#
# COMPACT_ATOMS: atom_id res chain seq x y z
N MET A 1 -4.27 14.06 -18.32
CA MET A 1 -4.07 12.82 -17.53
C MET A 1 -3.15 11.92 -18.33
N ILE A 2 -2.00 11.52 -17.79
CA ILE A 2 -1.06 10.60 -18.45
C ILE A 2 -1.24 9.23 -17.81
N ILE A 3 -1.59 8.22 -18.60
CA ILE A 3 -1.73 6.83 -18.14
C ILE A 3 -0.50 6.05 -18.59
N LYS A 4 0.14 5.34 -17.66
CA LYS A 4 1.25 4.43 -17.94
C LYS A 4 0.97 3.11 -17.24
N GLU A 5 1.15 2.01 -17.96
CA GLU A 5 1.06 0.66 -17.41
C GLU A 5 2.46 0.08 -17.25
N PHE A 6 2.81 -0.33 -16.02
CA PHE A 6 4.07 -0.96 -15.71
C PHE A 6 3.82 -2.45 -15.47
N ARG A 7 4.31 -3.31 -16.38
CA ARG A 7 4.22 -4.77 -16.25
C ARG A 7 5.52 -5.29 -15.64
N VAL A 8 5.44 -5.83 -14.43
CA VAL A 8 6.59 -6.37 -13.70
C VAL A 8 6.44 -7.89 -13.59
N VAL A 9 7.21 -8.63 -14.39
CA VAL A 9 7.22 -10.10 -14.34
C VAL A 9 8.08 -10.54 -13.15
N MET A 10 7.52 -11.38 -12.27
CA MET A 10 8.18 -11.85 -11.06
C MET A 10 8.29 -13.38 -11.07
N PRO A 11 9.42 -13.97 -10.65
CA PRO A 11 9.60 -15.41 -10.59
C PRO A 11 9.04 -15.99 -9.27
N MET A 12 7.79 -15.69 -8.94
CA MET A 12 7.09 -16.17 -7.73
C MET A 12 5.59 -16.25 -7.97
N THR A 13 4.87 -17.00 -7.13
CA THR A 13 3.40 -17.09 -7.22
C THR A 13 2.72 -15.83 -6.69
N VAL A 14 1.42 -15.70 -6.94
CA VAL A 14 0.62 -14.56 -6.45
C VAL A 14 0.57 -14.55 -4.93
N GLU A 15 0.45 -15.72 -4.31
CA GLU A 15 0.39 -15.90 -2.86
C GLU A 15 1.72 -15.54 -2.21
N GLU A 16 2.84 -15.95 -2.81
CA GLU A 16 4.18 -15.57 -2.35
C GLU A 16 4.38 -14.06 -2.46
N TYR A 17 3.94 -13.45 -3.57
CA TYR A 17 4.04 -12.02 -3.77
C TYR A 17 3.23 -11.23 -2.73
N GLN A 18 2.03 -11.70 -2.35
CA GLN A 18 1.22 -11.05 -1.33
C GLN A 18 1.97 -10.87 -0.01
N VAL A 19 2.72 -11.89 0.41
CA VAL A 19 3.54 -11.83 1.64
C VAL A 19 4.83 -11.02 1.41
N ALA A 20 5.53 -11.30 0.30
CA ALA A 20 6.81 -10.67 -0.02
C ALA A 20 6.70 -9.15 -0.20
N GLN A 21 5.60 -8.67 -0.80
CA GLN A 21 5.34 -7.25 -1.00
C GLN A 21 5.23 -6.52 0.35
N LEU A 22 4.47 -7.06 1.30
CA LEU A 22 4.27 -6.44 2.62
C LEU A 22 5.59 -6.36 3.39
N TYR A 23 6.37 -7.44 3.37
CA TYR A 23 7.71 -7.45 3.96
C TYR A 23 8.63 -6.42 3.31
N SER A 24 8.69 -6.39 1.98
CA SER A 24 9.57 -5.50 1.23
C SER A 24 9.22 -4.03 1.48
N VAL A 25 7.93 -3.69 1.56
CA VAL A 25 7.47 -2.33 1.88
C VAL A 25 7.91 -1.93 3.29
N ALA A 26 7.75 -2.81 4.29
CA ALA A 26 8.20 -2.51 5.64
C ALA A 26 9.73 -2.30 5.72
N GLN A 27 10.49 -3.17 5.06
CA GLN A 27 11.95 -3.07 5.05
C GLN A 27 12.45 -1.82 4.32
N ALA A 28 11.88 -1.51 3.15
CA ALA A 28 12.20 -0.29 2.40
C ALA A 28 11.83 0.96 3.22
N SER A 29 10.65 0.98 3.83
CA SER A 29 10.21 2.13 4.65
C SER A 29 11.17 2.40 5.81
N LYS A 30 11.69 1.34 6.45
CA LYS A 30 12.68 1.46 7.52
C LYS A 30 14.03 1.98 7.00
N ASN A 31 14.47 1.52 5.83
CA ASN A 31 15.76 1.92 5.25
C ASN A 31 15.76 3.39 4.80
N GLU A 32 14.64 3.88 4.28
CA GLU A 32 14.48 5.26 3.79
C GLU A 32 14.09 6.27 4.88
N THR A 33 13.90 5.82 6.14
CA THR A 33 13.53 6.72 7.24
C THR A 33 14.75 7.07 8.08
N GLY A 34 15.15 8.33 8.05
CA GLY A 34 16.30 8.85 8.78
C GLY A 34 16.49 10.35 8.58
N GLY A 35 17.13 11.04 9.53
CA GLY A 35 17.54 12.44 9.35
C GLY A 35 16.40 13.47 9.20
N GLY A 36 15.16 13.12 9.53
CA GLY A 36 13.98 13.99 9.36
C GLY A 36 13.19 13.74 8.07
N GLU A 37 13.66 12.83 7.21
CA GLU A 37 12.94 12.31 6.04
C GLU A 37 12.42 10.89 6.31
N GLY A 38 11.43 10.46 5.52
CA GLY A 38 10.97 9.07 5.52
C GLY A 38 9.45 8.90 5.54
N ILE A 39 9.00 7.77 6.09
CA ILE A 39 7.60 7.35 6.04
C ILE A 39 7.02 7.26 7.45
N GLU A 40 5.94 8.00 7.69
CA GLU A 40 5.12 7.88 8.88
C GLU A 40 3.82 7.14 8.58
N VAL A 41 3.49 6.12 9.38
CA VAL A 41 2.25 5.33 9.22
C VAL A 41 1.23 5.81 10.26
N LEU A 42 0.17 6.49 9.80
CA LEU A 42 -0.90 7.01 10.65
C LEU A 42 -1.98 5.96 10.95
N LYS A 43 -2.33 5.14 9.96
CA LYS A 43 -3.32 4.06 10.08
C LYS A 43 -2.87 2.83 9.34
N ASN A 44 -3.15 1.66 9.92
CA ASN A 44 -2.95 0.35 9.30
C ASN A 44 -3.99 -0.61 9.88
N GLU A 45 -5.18 -0.64 9.28
CA GLU A 45 -6.33 -1.36 9.83
C GLU A 45 -7.10 -2.12 8.74
N PRO A 46 -7.73 -3.25 9.09
CA PRO A 46 -8.59 -3.97 8.16
C PRO A 46 -9.86 -3.17 7.87
N PHE A 47 -10.42 -3.34 6.67
CA PHE A 47 -11.75 -2.84 6.32
C PHE A 47 -12.60 -3.93 5.67
N THR A 48 -13.92 -3.77 5.76
CA THR A 48 -14.93 -4.60 5.09
C THR A 48 -16.00 -3.71 4.46
N ALA A 49 -17.03 -4.27 3.81
CA ALA A 49 -18.06 -3.49 3.15
C ALA A 49 -18.83 -2.54 4.09
N THR A 50 -18.78 -2.81 5.39
CA THR A 50 -19.56 -2.10 6.41
C THR A 50 -18.72 -1.58 7.58
N THR A 51 -17.44 -1.93 7.66
CA THR A 51 -16.56 -1.57 8.78
C THR A 51 -15.20 -1.05 8.30
N GLY A 52 -14.60 -0.12 9.05
CA GLY A 52 -13.34 0.53 8.68
C GLY A 52 -13.54 1.66 7.67
N ILE A 53 -12.43 2.29 7.26
CA ILE A 53 -12.44 3.40 6.29
C ILE A 53 -12.77 2.85 4.90
N GLN A 54 -13.91 3.28 4.36
CA GLN A 54 -14.32 2.94 3.01
C GLN A 54 -13.75 3.93 1.99
N PRO A 55 -13.36 3.47 0.79
CA PRO A 55 -13.02 4.37 -0.29
C PRO A 55 -14.27 5.08 -0.83
N ASP A 56 -14.13 6.37 -1.17
CA ASP A 56 -15.23 7.18 -1.72
C ASP A 56 -15.71 6.67 -3.10
N THR A 57 -14.86 5.90 -3.78
CA THR A 57 -15.16 5.26 -5.07
C THR A 57 -14.97 3.74 -4.96
N PRO A 58 -15.82 2.94 -5.65
CA PRO A 58 -15.67 1.48 -5.64
C PRO A 58 -14.29 1.03 -6.15
N LEU A 59 -13.65 0.14 -5.38
CA LEU A 59 -12.40 -0.50 -5.79
C LEU A 59 -12.69 -1.53 -6.88
N LEU A 60 -12.01 -1.39 -8.03
CA LEU A 60 -12.14 -2.22 -9.24
C LEU A 60 -13.59 -2.64 -9.49
N ASP A 61 -14.39 -1.80 -10.16
CA ASP A 61 -15.81 -2.06 -10.47
C ASP A 61 -16.74 -2.47 -9.30
N GLY A 62 -16.26 -2.45 -8.06
CA GLY A 62 -16.98 -2.91 -6.88
C GLY A 62 -16.68 -4.36 -6.49
N SER A 63 -15.71 -5.01 -7.14
CA SER A 63 -15.29 -6.38 -6.84
C SER A 63 -14.62 -6.51 -5.48
N PHE A 64 -13.89 -5.48 -5.02
CA PHE A 64 -13.18 -5.51 -3.75
C PHE A 64 -13.94 -4.76 -2.65
N LYS A 65 -14.46 -5.51 -1.68
CA LYS A 65 -15.26 -5.01 -0.56
C LYS A 65 -14.61 -5.21 0.80
N SER A 66 -13.43 -5.80 0.86
CA SER A 66 -12.65 -5.96 2.09
C SER A 66 -11.16 -5.96 1.77
N GLY A 67 -10.34 -5.65 2.77
CA GLY A 67 -8.89 -5.62 2.62
C GLY A 67 -8.20 -4.90 3.77
N GLN A 68 -7.00 -4.41 3.50
CA GLN A 68 -6.20 -3.64 4.44
C GLN A 68 -6.13 -2.18 3.98
N PHE A 69 -6.42 -1.24 4.88
CA PHE A 69 -6.28 0.19 4.65
C PHE A 69 -5.03 0.73 5.34
N THR A 70 -4.23 1.51 4.62
CA THR A 70 -3.09 2.23 5.20
C THR A 70 -3.11 3.70 4.84
N HIS A 71 -2.92 4.57 5.84
CA HIS A 71 -2.71 6.01 5.64
C HIS A 71 -1.29 6.35 6.07
N LYS A 72 -0.50 6.93 5.15
CA LYS A 72 0.91 7.25 5.36
C LYS A 72 1.23 8.68 4.94
N ILE A 73 2.17 9.30 5.64
CA ILE A 73 2.78 10.58 5.26
C ILE A 73 4.21 10.30 4.83
N TYR A 74 4.60 10.84 3.68
CA TYR A 74 5.98 10.86 3.20
C TYR A 74 6.59 12.22 3.53
N HIS A 75 7.57 12.22 4.41
CA HIS A 75 8.37 13.39 4.77
C HIS A 75 9.52 13.51 3.78
N LEU A 76 9.45 14.49 2.90
CA LEU A 76 10.50 14.80 1.92
C LEU A 76 11.21 16.08 2.38
N ALA A 77 12.49 16.02 2.72
CA ALA A 77 13.29 17.23 2.87
C ALA A 77 13.64 17.77 1.48
N ARG A 78 14.11 19.02 1.46
CA ARG A 78 14.53 19.73 0.24
C ARG A 78 16.04 19.69 0.10
#